data_AF-A0A2G6D573-F1
#
_entry.id   AF-A0A2G6D573-F1
#
_cell.length_a   1.000
_cell.length_b   1.000
_cell.length_c   1.000
_cell.angle_alpha   90.00
_cell.angle_beta   90.00
_cell.angle_gamma   90.00
#
_symmetry.space_group_name_H-M   'P 1'
#
loop_
_entity.id
_entity.type
_entity.pdbx_description
1 polymer ?
#
loop_
_entity_poly.entity_id
_entity_poly.type
_entity_poly.pdbx_seq_one_letter_code
_entity_poly.pdbx_strand_id
1 'polypeptide(L)'
;WSDRYIKLQDDVNAGKQPRMQPEMARRRVDELTARLEQRKTELEALKNVVSSTPVVMGGALVIPQGLLAYRKGETQFSVDAAARVRVERIAMNAVMDTERSFGFEVKDVGAEKCGWDVTSRPPANADGSIRPDRHIEVKGRAKGQSTITVSRNEIIYGLNQADKFILAIVVVDDVHGSTNVAEAGMPKSDQPKYEGPYYVKNPFTVEPDFGVASINYDLSDLLLKAVAPEKTL
;
A
#
# COMPACT_ATOMS: atom_id res chain seq x y z
N TRP A 1 -25.52 -9.33 45.99
CA TRP A 1 -25.08 -10.21 47.09
C TRP A 1 -25.49 -9.67 48.45
N SER A 2 -25.41 -8.35 48.68
CA SER A 2 -25.92 -7.70 49.89
C SER A 2 -27.41 -7.98 50.15
N ASP A 3 -28.26 -7.84 49.13
CA ASP A 3 -29.68 -8.20 49.22
C ASP A 3 -29.92 -9.69 49.52
N ARG A 4 -29.00 -10.54 49.04
CA ARG A 4 -29.05 -11.99 49.29
C ARG A 4 -28.62 -12.33 50.71
N TYR A 5 -27.68 -11.59 51.30
CA TYR A 5 -27.34 -11.71 52.71
C TYR A 5 -28.54 -11.34 53.60
N ILE A 6 -29.16 -10.18 53.35
CA ILE A 6 -30.35 -9.71 54.10
C ILE A 6 -31.46 -10.74 54.04
N LYS A 7 -31.80 -11.21 52.83
CA LYS A 7 -32.86 -12.21 52.63
C LYS A 7 -32.57 -13.55 53.33
N LEU A 8 -31.32 -14.03 53.30
CA LEU A 8 -30.93 -15.26 53.99
C LEU A 8 -30.97 -15.09 55.52
N GLN A 9 -30.62 -13.91 56.02
CA GLN A 9 -30.69 -13.58 57.45
C GLN A 9 -32.15 -13.56 57.92
N ASP A 10 -33.05 -12.96 57.14
CA ASP A 10 -34.49 -12.92 57.42
C ASP A 10 -35.12 -14.31 57.40
N ASP A 11 -34.74 -15.18 56.44
CA ASP A 11 -35.21 -16.56 56.37
C ASP A 11 -34.75 -17.39 57.59
N VAL A 12 -33.52 -17.18 58.09
CA VAL A 12 -33.03 -17.81 59.32
C VAL A 12 -33.78 -17.29 60.55
N ASN A 13 -34.02 -15.98 60.65
CA ASN A 13 -34.80 -15.37 61.75
C ASN A 13 -36.26 -15.84 61.75
N ALA A 14 -36.82 -16.15 60.58
CA ALA A 14 -38.13 -16.76 60.41
C ALA A 14 -38.15 -18.29 60.65
N GLY A 15 -37.04 -18.88 61.12
CA GLY A 15 -36.93 -20.30 61.48
C GLY A 15 -36.74 -21.25 60.30
N LYS A 16 -36.49 -20.75 59.09
CA LYS A 16 -36.21 -21.60 57.92
C LYS A 16 -34.73 -21.97 57.89
N GLN A 17 -34.42 -23.14 57.30
CA GLN A 17 -33.04 -23.58 57.07
C GLN A 17 -32.67 -23.41 55.58
N PRO A 18 -32.13 -22.24 55.17
CA PRO A 18 -31.73 -22.01 53.79
C PRO A 18 -30.50 -22.85 53.41
N ARG A 19 -30.44 -23.29 52.15
CA ARG A 19 -29.34 -24.12 51.60
C ARG A 19 -27.96 -23.43 51.65
N MET A 20 -27.93 -22.11 51.72
CA MET A 20 -26.72 -21.31 51.86
C MET A 20 -26.81 -20.53 53.16
N GLN A 21 -25.78 -20.64 54.00
CA GLN A 21 -25.73 -19.88 55.24
C GLN A 21 -25.51 -18.38 54.96
N PRO A 22 -26.17 -17.46 55.69
CA PRO A 22 -26.00 -16.02 55.52
C PRO A 22 -24.54 -15.57 55.56
N GLU A 23 -23.72 -16.20 56.40
CA GLU A 23 -22.29 -15.89 56.54
C GLU A 23 -21.50 -16.04 55.23
N MET A 24 -21.85 -17.02 54.40
CA MET A 24 -21.21 -17.20 53.09
C MET A 24 -21.56 -16.07 52.12
N ALA A 25 -22.80 -15.57 52.19
CA ALA A 25 -23.21 -14.40 51.42
C ALA A 25 -22.53 -13.12 51.91
N ARG A 26 -22.36 -12.94 53.23
CA ARG A 26 -21.59 -11.84 53.82
C ARG A 26 -20.13 -11.86 53.39
N ARG A 27 -19.44 -13.01 53.52
CA ARG A 27 -18.06 -13.19 53.08
C ARG A 27 -17.90 -12.83 51.59
N ARG A 28 -18.89 -13.17 50.76
CA ARG A 28 -18.87 -12.83 49.33
C ARG A 28 -19.04 -11.34 49.08
N VAL A 29 -19.85 -10.64 49.88
CA VAL A 29 -19.97 -9.17 49.81
C VAL A 29 -18.64 -8.52 50.20
N ASP A 30 -18.01 -8.97 51.29
CA ASP A 30 -16.76 -8.42 51.78
C ASP A 30 -15.62 -8.61 50.76
N GLU A 31 -15.51 -9.81 50.17
CA GLU A 31 -14.52 -10.12 49.12
C GLU A 31 -14.69 -9.22 47.89
N LEU A 32 -15.94 -9.07 47.40
CA LEU A 32 -16.21 -8.24 46.23
C LEU A 32 -15.97 -6.75 46.49
N THR A 33 -16.27 -6.29 47.71
CA THR A 33 -16.04 -4.91 48.15
C THR A 33 -14.54 -4.62 48.21
N ALA A 34 -13.76 -5.50 48.83
CA ALA A 34 -12.30 -5.36 48.89
C ALA A 34 -11.67 -5.35 47.47
N ARG A 35 -12.12 -6.23 46.58
CA ARG A 35 -11.65 -6.26 45.18
C ARG A 35 -12.01 -5.00 44.42
N LEU A 36 -13.20 -4.43 44.64
CA LEU A 36 -13.63 -3.19 44.02
C LEU A 36 -12.74 -2.03 44.47
N GLU A 37 -12.52 -1.89 45.78
CA GLU A 37 -11.67 -0.82 46.33
C GLU A 37 -10.23 -0.92 45.86
N GLN A 38 -9.67 -2.13 45.81
CA GLN A 38 -8.34 -2.36 45.22
C GLN A 38 -8.30 -1.90 43.75
N ARG A 39 -9.28 -2.30 42.94
CA ARG A 39 -9.32 -1.92 41.52
C ARG A 39 -9.50 -0.43 41.30
N LYS A 40 -10.31 0.25 42.12
CA LYS A 40 -10.44 1.71 42.07
C LYS A 40 -9.12 2.40 42.36
N THR A 41 -8.42 1.95 43.41
CA THR A 41 -7.10 2.49 43.79
C THR A 41 -6.08 2.33 42.67
N GLU A 42 -6.04 1.14 42.04
CA GLU A 42 -5.17 0.87 40.89
C GLU A 42 -5.50 1.78 39.69
N LEU A 43 -6.78 1.98 39.37
CA LEU A 43 -7.22 2.84 38.29
C LEU A 43 -6.92 4.32 38.56
N GLU A 44 -7.04 4.78 39.80
CA GLU A 44 -6.65 6.13 40.21
C GLU A 44 -5.14 6.35 40.08
N ALA A 45 -4.33 5.36 40.47
CA ALA A 45 -2.88 5.41 40.28
C ALA A 45 -2.50 5.49 38.78
N LEU A 46 -3.17 4.72 37.91
CA LEU A 46 -2.95 4.75 36.46
C LEU A 46 -3.36 6.07 35.79
N LYS A 47 -4.29 6.84 36.39
CA LYS A 47 -4.64 8.17 35.88
C LYS A 47 -3.53 9.21 36.09
N ASN A 48 -2.63 8.97 37.05
CA ASN A 48 -1.50 9.85 37.32
C ASN A 48 -0.33 9.56 36.39
N VAL A 49 -0.52 9.78 35.09
CA VAL A 49 0.56 9.78 34.10
C VAL A 49 1.25 11.13 34.17
N VAL A 50 2.42 11.18 34.83
CA VAL A 50 3.27 12.36 34.86
C VAL A 50 4.27 12.26 33.71
N SER A 51 4.30 13.26 32.84
CA SER A 51 5.34 13.38 31.81
C SER A 51 6.64 13.82 32.47
N SER A 52 7.50 12.85 32.79
CA SER A 52 8.88 13.13 33.19
C SER A 52 9.71 13.47 31.95
N THR A 53 10.69 14.37 32.11
CA THR A 53 11.68 14.67 31.07
C THR A 53 12.42 13.38 30.67
N PRO A 54 12.51 13.03 29.38
CA PRO A 54 13.13 11.78 28.96
C PRO A 54 14.61 11.75 29.33
N VAL A 55 15.05 10.66 29.97
CA VAL A 55 16.46 10.41 30.26
C VAL A 55 17.05 9.63 29.08
N VAL A 56 18.01 10.23 28.37
CA VAL A 56 18.70 9.58 27.26
C VAL A 56 19.65 8.52 27.83
N MET A 57 19.27 7.25 27.70
CA MET A 57 20.07 6.10 28.17
C MET A 57 21.23 5.76 27.22
N GLY A 58 21.19 6.24 25.98
CA GLY A 58 22.19 6.00 24.94
C GLY A 58 21.72 6.47 23.57
N GLY A 59 22.64 6.52 22.61
CA GLY A 59 22.36 6.88 21.21
C GLY A 59 23.03 5.92 20.24
N ALA A 60 22.42 5.71 19.09
CA ALA A 60 22.99 4.94 18.00
C ALA A 60 23.05 5.80 16.73
N LEU A 61 24.17 5.73 16.00
CA LEU A 61 24.28 6.27 14.66
C LEU A 61 23.99 5.15 13.67
N VAL A 62 22.81 5.18 13.07
CA VAL A 62 22.44 4.23 12.00
C VAL A 62 22.78 4.87 10.66
N ILE A 63 23.70 4.26 9.93
CA ILE A 63 24.03 4.66 8.56
C ILE A 63 23.41 3.62 7.62
N PRO A 64 22.37 3.96 6.86
CA PRO A 64 21.80 3.04 5.88
C PRO A 64 22.84 2.65 4.83
N GLN A 65 22.94 1.36 4.51
CA GLN A 65 23.84 0.87 3.46
C GLN A 65 23.62 1.59 2.11
N GLY A 66 22.37 1.94 1.80
CA GLY A 66 22.03 2.70 0.59
C GLY A 66 22.66 4.10 0.53
N LEU A 67 22.87 4.76 1.67
CA LEU A 67 23.55 6.07 1.72
C LEU A 67 25.04 5.93 1.40
N LEU A 68 25.67 4.84 1.84
CA LEU A 68 27.06 4.54 1.52
C LEU A 68 27.22 4.22 0.03
N ALA A 69 26.31 3.41 -0.53
CA ALA A 69 26.29 3.09 -1.95
C ALA A 69 26.10 4.35 -2.83
N TYR A 70 25.17 5.24 -2.45
CA TYR A 70 24.98 6.53 -3.13
C TYR A 70 26.26 7.37 -3.16
N ARG A 71 26.96 7.52 -2.03
CA ARG A 71 28.21 8.28 -1.96
C ARG A 71 29.36 7.66 -2.76
N LYS A 72 29.31 6.35 -3.01
CA LYS A 72 30.27 5.64 -3.86
C LYS A 72 29.91 5.67 -5.35
N GLY A 73 28.75 6.24 -5.72
CA GLY A 73 28.24 6.18 -7.09
C GLY A 73 27.65 4.82 -7.48
N GLU A 74 27.44 3.94 -6.50
CA GLU A 74 26.82 2.61 -6.65
C GLU A 74 25.28 2.77 -6.53
N THR A 75 24.68 3.60 -7.39
CA THR A 75 23.24 3.90 -7.30
C THR A 75 22.39 2.79 -7.93
N GLN A 76 21.87 1.88 -7.11
CA GLN A 76 20.77 0.97 -7.49
C GLN A 76 19.38 1.44 -7.02
N PHE A 77 19.32 2.34 -6.03
CA PHE A 77 18.07 2.84 -5.46
C PHE A 77 18.08 4.37 -5.40
N SER A 78 17.12 5.02 -6.06
CA SER A 78 16.83 6.44 -5.84
C SER A 78 16.17 6.57 -4.47
N VAL A 79 16.94 6.97 -3.46
CA VAL A 79 16.44 7.27 -2.10
C VAL A 79 15.59 8.56 -2.09
N ASP A 80 15.61 9.34 -3.17
CA ASP A 80 14.84 10.55 -3.32
C ASP A 80 13.38 10.27 -3.75
N ALA A 81 12.46 10.51 -2.82
CA ALA A 81 11.02 10.42 -3.06
C ALA A 81 10.55 11.38 -4.17
N ALA A 82 11.16 12.56 -4.31
CA ALA A 82 10.80 13.51 -5.35
C ALA A 82 11.21 13.00 -6.74
N ALA A 83 12.40 12.42 -6.86
CA ALA A 83 12.84 11.75 -8.09
C ALA A 83 11.90 10.57 -8.46
N ARG A 84 11.47 9.77 -7.48
CA ARG A 84 10.53 8.66 -7.72
C ARG A 84 9.18 9.16 -8.26
N VAL A 85 8.58 10.15 -7.59
CA VAL A 85 7.30 10.75 -8.04
C VAL A 85 7.44 11.35 -9.44
N ARG A 86 8.59 11.97 -9.74
CA ARG A 86 8.88 12.50 -11.08
C ARG A 86 8.93 11.39 -12.13
N VAL A 87 9.59 10.27 -11.85
CA VAL A 87 9.64 9.10 -12.75
C VAL A 87 8.25 8.52 -12.99
N GLU A 88 7.47 8.31 -11.93
CA GLU A 88 6.09 7.79 -12.02
C GLU A 88 5.22 8.70 -12.89
N ARG A 89 5.30 10.02 -12.70
CA ARG A 89 4.57 11.01 -13.53
C ARG A 89 4.98 10.99 -15.00
N ILE A 90 6.28 10.92 -15.29
CA ILE A 90 6.79 10.87 -16.67
C ILE A 90 6.29 9.60 -17.36
N ALA A 91 6.37 8.46 -16.66
CA ALA A 91 5.90 7.18 -17.19
C ALA A 91 4.40 7.18 -17.48
N MET A 92 3.59 7.71 -16.55
CA MET A 92 2.14 7.85 -16.75
C MET A 92 1.82 8.70 -17.98
N ASN A 93 2.43 9.89 -18.09
CA ASN A 93 2.20 10.77 -19.23
C ASN A 93 2.61 10.11 -20.55
N ALA A 94 3.77 9.46 -20.60
CA ALA A 94 4.26 8.77 -21.77
C ALA A 94 3.27 7.70 -22.26
N VAL A 95 2.77 6.86 -21.35
CA VAL A 95 1.79 5.81 -21.68
C VAL A 95 0.47 6.42 -22.14
N MET A 96 -0.05 7.41 -21.42
CA MET A 96 -1.32 8.04 -21.80
C MET A 96 -1.24 8.74 -23.15
N ASP A 97 -0.13 9.43 -23.44
CA ASP A 97 0.07 10.11 -24.71
C ASP A 97 0.22 9.13 -25.88
N THR A 98 0.91 8.00 -25.66
CA THR A 98 0.95 6.89 -26.64
C THR A 98 -0.45 6.34 -26.91
N GLU A 99 -1.24 6.02 -25.88
CA GLU A 99 -2.60 5.49 -26.08
C GLU A 99 -3.54 6.52 -26.74
N ARG A 100 -3.45 7.81 -26.38
CA ARG A 100 -4.19 8.89 -27.05
C ARG A 100 -3.80 9.03 -28.52
N SER A 101 -2.54 8.78 -28.87
CA SER A 101 -2.08 8.82 -30.26
C SER A 101 -2.73 7.75 -31.14
N PHE A 102 -3.23 6.66 -30.55
CA PHE A 102 -4.05 5.64 -31.23
C PHE A 102 -5.51 6.07 -31.42
N GLY A 103 -5.89 7.26 -30.99
CA GLY A 103 -7.26 7.77 -31.01
C GLY A 103 -8.15 7.16 -29.93
N PHE A 104 -7.56 6.63 -28.85
CA PHE A 104 -8.30 6.02 -27.75
C PHE A 104 -8.72 7.07 -26.72
N GLU A 105 -9.83 6.80 -26.04
CA GLU A 105 -10.24 7.56 -24.85
C GLU A 105 -9.45 7.04 -23.65
N VAL A 106 -8.60 7.89 -23.06
CA VAL A 106 -7.63 7.49 -22.02
C VAL A 106 -7.91 8.20 -20.70
N LYS A 107 -8.10 7.44 -19.64
CA LYS A 107 -8.38 7.94 -18.28
C LYS A 107 -7.36 7.39 -17.27
N ASP A 108 -6.83 8.27 -16.43
CA ASP A 108 -6.08 7.89 -15.23
C ASP A 108 -7.08 7.46 -14.14
N VAL A 109 -6.93 6.21 -13.70
CA VAL A 109 -7.80 5.57 -12.69
C VAL A 109 -7.00 5.01 -11.52
N GLY A 110 -5.69 5.27 -11.43
CA GLY A 110 -4.83 4.70 -10.38
C GLY A 110 -5.30 5.08 -8.97
N ALA A 111 -5.81 6.31 -8.80
CA ALA A 111 -6.38 6.78 -7.54
C ALA A 111 -7.71 6.11 -7.16
N GLU A 112 -8.43 5.54 -8.14
CA GLU A 112 -9.70 4.84 -7.93
C GLU A 112 -9.51 3.41 -7.39
N LYS A 113 -8.26 2.91 -7.34
CA LYS A 113 -7.90 1.56 -6.87
C LYS A 113 -8.61 0.45 -7.65
N CYS A 114 -8.78 0.63 -8.95
CA CYS A 114 -9.40 -0.35 -9.85
C CYS A 114 -8.54 -1.61 -10.08
N GLY A 115 -7.24 -1.53 -9.78
CA GLY A 115 -6.28 -2.63 -9.98
C GLY A 115 -5.34 -2.46 -11.17
N TRP A 116 -5.40 -1.31 -11.84
CA TRP A 116 -4.49 -0.81 -12.87
C TRP A 116 -4.47 0.72 -12.83
N ASP A 117 -3.53 1.34 -13.52
CA ASP A 117 -3.33 2.80 -13.48
C ASP A 117 -4.10 3.54 -14.58
N VAL A 118 -4.17 2.99 -15.80
CA VAL A 118 -4.77 3.65 -16.95
C VAL A 118 -5.81 2.77 -17.62
N THR A 119 -7.02 3.30 -17.80
CA THR A 119 -8.03 2.71 -18.68
C THR A 119 -7.94 3.38 -20.04
N SER A 120 -7.72 2.60 -21.09
CA SER A 120 -7.67 3.08 -22.47
C SER A 120 -8.73 2.37 -23.31
N ARG A 121 -9.71 3.13 -23.79
CA ARG A 121 -10.88 2.63 -24.52
C ARG A 121 -10.74 2.89 -26.01
N PRO A 122 -10.64 1.85 -26.84
CA PRO A 122 -10.66 2.01 -28.28
C PRO A 122 -12.02 2.54 -28.77
N PRO A 123 -12.05 3.33 -29.86
CA PRO A 123 -13.30 3.73 -30.47
C PRO A 123 -14.05 2.52 -31.03
N ALA A 124 -15.37 2.66 -31.20
CA ALA A 124 -16.17 1.66 -31.90
C ALA A 124 -15.65 1.45 -33.33
N ASN A 125 -15.63 0.20 -33.76
CA ASN A 125 -15.30 -0.18 -35.12
C ASN A 125 -16.36 0.36 -36.10
N ALA A 126 -16.03 0.39 -37.40
CA ALA A 126 -16.95 0.86 -38.44
C ALA A 126 -18.26 0.05 -38.54
N ASP A 127 -18.26 -1.20 -38.04
CA ASP A 127 -19.42 -2.08 -37.94
C ASP A 127 -20.24 -1.88 -36.64
N GLY A 128 -19.84 -0.94 -35.78
CA GLY A 128 -20.46 -0.65 -34.49
C GLY A 128 -20.02 -1.56 -33.34
N SER A 129 -19.14 -2.53 -33.58
CA SER A 129 -18.59 -3.37 -32.51
C SER A 129 -17.62 -2.58 -31.62
N ILE A 130 -17.65 -2.85 -30.32
CA ILE A 130 -16.78 -2.18 -29.33
C ILE A 130 -15.67 -3.16 -28.95
N ARG A 131 -14.41 -2.75 -29.16
CA ARG A 131 -13.26 -3.49 -28.66
C ARG A 131 -13.19 -3.38 -27.13
N PRO A 132 -12.70 -4.41 -26.42
CA PRO A 132 -12.58 -4.35 -24.97
C PRO A 132 -11.64 -3.21 -24.55
N ASP A 133 -11.98 -2.56 -23.43
CA ASP A 133 -11.09 -1.62 -22.76
C ASP A 133 -9.75 -2.29 -22.44
N ARG A 134 -8.67 -1.52 -22.57
CA ARG A 134 -7.31 -1.89 -22.20
C ARG A 134 -7.05 -1.38 -20.79
N HIS A 135 -6.60 -2.27 -19.92
CA HIS A 135 -6.28 -1.98 -18.52
C HIS A 135 -4.76 -2.01 -18.37
N ILE A 136 -4.15 -0.85 -18.17
CA ILE A 136 -2.70 -0.69 -18.26
C ILE A 136 -2.14 -0.36 -16.88
N GLU A 137 -1.21 -1.19 -16.41
CA GLU A 137 -0.39 -0.96 -15.22
C GLU A 137 0.93 -0.33 -15.64
N VAL A 138 1.30 0.81 -15.07
CA VAL A 138 2.45 1.60 -15.51
C VAL A 138 3.60 1.49 -14.51
N LYS A 139 4.75 1.02 -14.98
CA LYS A 139 5.99 0.94 -14.18
C LYS A 139 7.08 1.81 -14.78
N GLY A 140 7.24 3.00 -14.21
CA GLY A 140 8.38 3.89 -14.49
C GLY A 140 9.64 3.46 -13.73
N ARG A 141 10.79 3.42 -14.41
CA ARG A 141 12.10 3.14 -13.80
C ARG A 141 13.13 4.16 -14.24
N ALA A 142 14.03 4.54 -13.34
CA ALA A 142 15.18 5.35 -13.73
C ALA A 142 16.20 4.48 -14.46
N LYS A 143 16.92 5.05 -15.45
CA LYS A 143 17.99 4.34 -16.15
C LYS A 143 19.03 3.81 -15.15
N GLY A 144 19.43 2.56 -15.32
CA GLY A 144 20.36 1.86 -14.42
C GLY A 144 19.68 0.97 -13.36
N GLN A 145 18.36 1.07 -13.19
CA GLN A 145 17.61 0.10 -12.38
C GLN A 145 17.38 -1.20 -13.15
N SER A 146 17.69 -2.33 -12.54
CA SER A 146 17.60 -3.65 -13.18
C SER A 146 16.33 -4.43 -12.85
N THR A 147 15.48 -3.93 -11.94
CA THR A 147 14.31 -4.68 -11.47
C THR A 147 13.01 -3.87 -11.44
N ILE A 148 11.89 -4.58 -11.61
CA ILE A 148 10.54 -4.06 -11.43
C ILE A 148 9.86 -4.81 -10.29
N THR A 149 9.56 -4.10 -9.20
CA THR A 149 8.61 -4.58 -8.19
C THR A 149 7.18 -4.48 -8.69
N VAL A 150 6.44 -5.59 -8.57
CA VAL A 150 5.01 -5.70 -8.81
C VAL A 150 4.34 -6.20 -7.53
N SER A 151 3.27 -5.53 -7.09
CA SER A 151 2.53 -5.93 -5.89
C SER A 151 1.68 -7.18 -6.13
N ARG A 152 1.33 -7.89 -5.04
CA ARG A 152 0.44 -9.05 -5.13
C ARG A 152 -0.88 -8.70 -5.82
N ASN A 153 -1.44 -7.54 -5.50
CA ASN A 153 -2.72 -7.10 -6.06
C ASN A 153 -2.60 -6.86 -7.57
N GLU A 154 -1.54 -6.18 -8.03
CA GLU A 154 -1.28 -5.98 -9.45
C GLU A 154 -1.17 -7.31 -10.21
N ILE A 155 -0.51 -8.31 -9.63
CA ILE A 155 -0.39 -9.64 -10.25
C ILE A 155 -1.78 -10.30 -10.35
N ILE A 156 -2.56 -10.30 -9.27
CA ILE A 156 -3.90 -10.89 -9.25
C ILE A 156 -4.82 -10.19 -10.26
N TYR A 157 -4.79 -8.85 -10.33
CA TYR A 157 -5.57 -8.11 -11.31
C TYR A 157 -5.13 -8.39 -12.74
N GLY A 158 -3.82 -8.47 -12.99
CA GLY A 158 -3.30 -8.84 -14.30
C GLY A 158 -3.75 -10.24 -14.75
N LEU A 159 -3.76 -11.21 -13.85
CA LEU A 159 -4.26 -12.56 -14.13
C LEU A 159 -5.79 -12.56 -14.39
N ASN A 160 -6.56 -11.79 -13.61
CA ASN A 160 -8.01 -11.72 -13.75
C ASN A 160 -8.49 -11.01 -15.03
N GLN A 161 -7.74 -10.00 -15.49
CA GLN A 161 -8.09 -9.22 -16.69
C GLN A 161 -7.54 -9.85 -17.98
N ALA A 162 -6.60 -10.79 -17.86
CA ALA A 162 -6.03 -11.59 -18.96
C ALA A 162 -5.67 -10.72 -20.18
N ASP A 163 -6.30 -10.96 -21.33
CA ASP A 163 -5.98 -10.30 -22.59
C ASP A 163 -6.20 -8.77 -22.59
N LYS A 164 -6.95 -8.23 -21.63
CA LYS A 164 -7.16 -6.78 -21.46
C LYS A 164 -5.99 -6.11 -20.74
N PHE A 165 -5.20 -6.87 -19.97
CA PHE A 165 -4.16 -6.32 -19.12
C PHE A 165 -2.84 -6.14 -19.86
N ILE A 166 -2.23 -4.97 -19.69
CA ILE A 166 -0.93 -4.64 -20.26
C ILE A 166 -0.06 -4.06 -19.15
N LEU A 167 1.14 -4.61 -18.97
CA LEU A 167 2.18 -3.97 -18.18
C LEU A 167 2.99 -3.05 -19.09
N ALA A 168 2.91 -1.74 -18.85
CA ALA A 168 3.66 -0.73 -19.59
C ALA A 168 4.90 -0.32 -18.81
N ILE A 169 6.08 -0.47 -19.42
CA ILE A 169 7.37 -0.16 -18.81
C ILE A 169 7.95 1.08 -19.48
N VAL A 170 8.38 2.06 -18.69
CA VAL A 170 9.03 3.29 -19.19
C VAL A 170 10.35 3.48 -18.45
N VAL A 171 11.44 3.66 -19.19
CA VAL A 171 12.78 3.90 -18.61
C VAL A 171 13.14 5.37 -18.77
N VAL A 172 13.30 6.10 -17.68
CA VAL A 172 13.55 7.54 -17.66
C VAL A 172 15.05 7.82 -17.54
N ASP A 173 15.61 8.55 -18.51
CA ASP A 173 17.06 8.79 -18.64
C ASP A 173 17.61 9.77 -17.60
N ASP A 174 16.84 10.81 -17.27
CA ASP A 174 17.30 11.88 -16.40
C ASP A 174 16.35 12.09 -15.21
N VAL A 175 16.86 11.83 -14.01
CA VAL A 175 16.21 12.12 -12.72
C VAL A 175 16.87 13.32 -11.99
N HIS A 176 17.93 13.90 -12.55
CA HIS A 176 18.74 14.97 -11.98
C HIS A 176 18.65 16.23 -12.85
N GLY A 177 17.43 16.69 -13.08
CA GLY A 177 17.15 17.88 -13.88
C GLY A 177 15.91 18.62 -13.41
N SER A 178 16.15 19.75 -12.74
CA SER A 178 15.27 20.86 -12.37
C SER A 178 13.89 20.54 -11.73
N THR A 179 13.65 21.15 -10.58
CA THR A 179 12.35 21.29 -9.88
C THR A 179 11.28 22.03 -10.69
N ASN A 180 11.55 22.36 -11.95
CA ASN A 180 10.58 23.06 -12.78
C ASN A 180 9.49 22.08 -13.20
N VAL A 181 8.34 22.28 -12.57
CA VAL A 181 7.05 21.74 -12.96
C VAL A 181 6.90 21.90 -14.48
N ALA A 182 6.56 20.81 -15.18
CA ALA A 182 6.25 20.87 -16.59
C ALA A 182 5.00 21.76 -16.76
N GLU A 183 5.21 23.04 -17.01
CA GLU A 183 4.15 23.95 -17.41
C GLU A 183 3.87 23.76 -18.90
N ALA A 184 2.59 23.82 -19.27
CA ALA A 184 2.14 23.77 -20.65
C ALA A 184 2.77 24.95 -21.42
N GLY A 185 3.78 24.67 -22.26
CA GLY A 185 4.52 25.68 -23.00
C GLY A 185 6.05 25.54 -22.96
N MET A 186 6.62 24.57 -22.26
CA MET A 186 8.07 24.35 -22.26
C MET A 186 8.65 24.05 -23.66
N PRO A 187 9.87 24.55 -23.98
CA PRO A 187 10.56 24.21 -25.23
C PRO A 187 10.77 22.69 -25.35
N LYS A 188 10.67 22.13 -26.56
CA LYS A 188 10.90 20.70 -26.82
C LYS A 188 12.25 20.18 -26.32
N SER A 189 13.25 21.05 -26.12
CA SER A 189 14.57 20.71 -25.58
C SER A 189 14.55 20.27 -24.11
N ASP A 190 13.52 20.65 -23.36
CA ASP A 190 13.43 20.45 -21.91
C ASP A 190 12.45 19.32 -21.55
N GLN A 191 11.92 18.61 -22.54
CA GLN A 191 11.06 17.45 -22.28
C GLN A 191 11.87 16.34 -21.60
N PRO A 192 11.30 15.68 -20.58
CA PRO A 192 11.97 14.59 -19.91
C PRO A 192 12.25 13.48 -20.90
N LYS A 193 13.53 13.10 -21.03
CA LYS A 193 13.95 12.03 -21.92
C LYS A 193 13.64 10.67 -21.29
N TYR A 194 12.96 9.81 -22.04
CA TYR A 194 12.64 8.45 -21.65
C TYR A 194 12.68 7.50 -22.85
N GLU A 195 12.79 6.21 -22.57
CA GLU A 195 12.71 5.10 -23.52
C GLU A 195 11.41 4.31 -23.26
N GLY A 196 10.74 3.88 -24.33
CA GLY A 196 9.44 3.21 -24.29
C GLY A 196 8.26 4.12 -24.67
N PRO A 197 7.01 3.78 -24.28
CA PRO A 197 6.65 2.66 -23.41
C PRO A 197 6.83 1.31 -24.08
N TYR A 198 7.28 0.32 -23.31
CA TYR A 198 7.42 -1.08 -23.70
C TYR A 198 6.25 -1.88 -23.14
N TYR A 199 5.47 -2.54 -23.99
CA TYR A 199 4.25 -3.23 -23.56
C TYR A 199 4.48 -4.73 -23.43
N VAL A 200 4.17 -5.27 -22.24
CA VAL A 200 4.17 -6.71 -21.99
C VAL A 200 2.72 -7.17 -21.82
N LYS A 201 2.23 -7.96 -22.77
CA LYS A 201 0.93 -8.63 -22.67
C LYS A 201 1.06 -9.91 -21.84
N ASN A 202 0.01 -10.23 -21.07
CA ASN A 202 -0.04 -11.41 -20.20
C ASN A 202 1.26 -11.57 -19.36
N PRO A 203 1.68 -10.52 -18.61
CA PRO A 203 2.98 -10.47 -17.96
C PRO A 203 3.13 -11.49 -16.82
N PHE A 204 2.01 -12.00 -16.29
CA PHE A 204 1.98 -12.93 -15.15
C PHE A 204 1.32 -14.25 -15.57
N THR A 205 1.84 -15.35 -15.04
CA THR A 205 1.34 -16.70 -15.32
C THR A 205 0.94 -17.47 -14.08
N VAL A 206 1.38 -17.03 -12.90
CA VAL A 206 1.16 -17.71 -11.62
C VAL A 206 0.89 -16.68 -10.53
N GLU A 207 -0.03 -16.99 -9.62
CA GLU A 207 -0.28 -16.16 -8.45
C GLU A 207 0.89 -16.22 -7.45
N PRO A 208 1.16 -15.14 -6.70
CA PRO A 208 2.14 -15.16 -5.63
C PRO A 208 1.74 -16.09 -4.49
N ASP A 209 2.73 -16.72 -3.85
CA ASP A 209 2.52 -17.59 -2.69
C ASP A 209 1.89 -16.85 -1.49
N PHE A 210 1.28 -17.61 -0.59
CA PHE A 210 0.65 -17.07 0.62
C PHE A 210 1.65 -16.29 1.47
N GLY A 211 1.32 -15.03 1.76
CA GLY A 211 2.18 -14.12 2.55
C GLY A 211 3.15 -13.28 1.72
N VAL A 212 3.24 -13.47 0.39
CA VAL A 212 4.05 -12.62 -0.48
C VAL A 212 3.30 -11.31 -0.78
N ALA A 213 3.87 -10.18 -0.39
CA ALA A 213 3.30 -8.85 -0.64
C ALA A 213 3.63 -8.30 -2.04
N SER A 214 4.81 -8.64 -2.58
CA SER A 214 5.31 -8.19 -3.88
C SER A 214 6.38 -9.12 -4.42
N ILE A 215 6.56 -9.13 -5.74
CA ILE A 215 7.62 -9.87 -6.44
C ILE A 215 8.48 -8.87 -7.23
N ASN A 216 9.80 -9.07 -7.20
CA ASN A 216 10.72 -8.33 -8.07
C ASN A 216 11.01 -9.16 -9.32
N TYR A 217 10.72 -8.59 -10.49
CA TYR A 217 11.08 -9.15 -11.78
C TYR A 217 12.35 -8.49 -12.29
N ASP A 218 13.16 -9.24 -13.04
CA ASP A 218 14.26 -8.67 -13.80
C ASP A 218 13.70 -7.84 -14.98
N LEU A 219 14.19 -6.61 -15.12
CA LEU A 219 13.75 -5.68 -16.15
C LEU A 219 14.11 -6.19 -17.54
N SER A 220 15.29 -6.78 -17.72
CA SER A 220 15.73 -7.27 -19.02
C SER A 220 14.88 -8.44 -19.50
N ASP A 221 14.49 -9.35 -18.61
CA ASP A 221 13.59 -10.46 -18.93
C ASP A 221 12.19 -9.98 -19.34
N LEU A 222 11.68 -8.93 -18.70
CA LEU A 222 10.41 -8.32 -19.08
C LEU A 222 10.50 -7.60 -20.43
N LEU A 223 11.59 -6.87 -20.68
CA LEU A 223 11.81 -6.17 -21.95
C LEU A 223 11.99 -7.12 -23.13
N LEU A 224 12.55 -8.31 -22.93
CA LEU A 224 12.64 -9.35 -23.98
C LEU A 224 11.25 -9.82 -24.45
N LYS A 225 10.25 -9.80 -23.56
CA LYS A 225 8.86 -10.13 -23.89
C LYS A 225 8.06 -8.94 -24.37
N ALA A 226 8.60 -7.74 -24.23
CA ALA A 226 7.89 -6.53 -24.58
C ALA A 226 7.78 -6.35 -26.10
N VAL A 227 6.67 -5.78 -26.52
CA VAL A 227 6.41 -5.39 -27.89
C VAL A 227 6.22 -3.88 -27.98
N ALA A 228 6.43 -3.34 -29.18
CA ALA A 228 6.09 -1.96 -29.47
C ALA A 228 4.58 -1.74 -29.28
N PRO A 229 4.14 -0.60 -28.72
CA PRO A 229 2.73 -0.31 -28.46
C PRO A 229 1.80 -0.56 -29.66
N GLU A 230 2.24 -0.23 -30.88
CA GLU A 230 1.46 -0.40 -32.12
C GLU A 230 1.16 -1.87 -32.44
N LYS A 231 2.00 -2.81 -31.98
CA LYS A 231 1.80 -4.25 -32.17
C LYS A 231 0.73 -4.84 -31.25
N THR A 232 0.15 -4.02 -30.37
CA THR A 232 -0.87 -4.46 -29.39
C THR A 232 -2.29 -4.02 -29.77
N LEU A 233 -2.48 -3.39 -30.94
CA LEU A 233 -3.77 -2.87 -31.43
C LEU A 233 -4.70 -3.95 -31.99
#